data_AF-A0A2P6NC12-F1
#
_entry.id   AF-A0A2P6NC12-F1
#
_cell.length_a   1.000
_cell.length_b   1.000
_cell.length_c   1.000
_cell.angle_alpha   90.00
_cell.angle_beta   90.00
_cell.angle_gamma   90.00
#
_symmetry.space_group_name_H-M   'P 1'
#
loop_
_entity.id
_entity.type
_entity.pdbx_description
1 polymer ?
#
loop_
_entity_poly.entity_id
_entity_poly.type
_entity_poly.pdbx_seq_one_letter_code
_entity_poly.pdbx_strand_id
1 'polypeptide(L)'
;MIDTASHDVYGTKDTVTDTKSETDFNPGIIIRDYIFLKKTFHVVRDDELEAGTKQRALISWLKDMEGSEFVYAGPVFGYAQIALALAAKINGKKATLFLEKRSPRHPLTQKAGSLGADIIEIRRGAHLKEVQQAAEEYTTERKDEGTVLLPLGLHTPQFIDILTRQVHEAITKTHPHLMQHPPKRMWLVVGSATILAALHKIWPQTHFLCVQVEGMNHTIYIAPERFDQISRRLPPYPSVCTYDAKLWQFVEDHGEDGDYIWNVGRDVSPGYDESDQVRVNDDAEDHGSDKDRIKNRQQVSDSFVTIRASGSQNILSGGADIPITL
;
A
#
# COMPACT_ATOMS: atom_id res chain seq x y z
N MET A 1 -51.89 48.67 -22.13
CA MET A 1 -51.75 47.34 -22.76
C MET A 1 -50.26 47.10 -22.98
N ILE A 2 -49.72 46.24 -22.12
CA ILE A 2 -48.59 45.32 -22.24
C ILE A 2 -47.37 45.76 -23.07
N ASP A 3 -46.33 46.03 -22.27
CA ASP A 3 -44.88 46.00 -22.45
C ASP A 3 -44.35 44.80 -23.26
N THR A 4 -43.35 45.02 -24.12
CA THR A 4 -42.61 43.94 -24.80
C THR A 4 -41.10 44.17 -24.64
N ALA A 5 -40.50 43.34 -23.79
CA ALA A 5 -39.06 43.15 -23.67
C ALA A 5 -38.76 41.65 -23.75
N SER A 6 -37.93 41.24 -24.71
CA SER A 6 -37.21 39.96 -24.76
C SER A 6 -36.30 39.97 -26.01
N HIS A 7 -35.08 39.43 -26.04
CA HIS A 7 -34.23 38.75 -25.07
C HIS A 7 -32.80 38.83 -25.63
N ASP A 8 -31.83 39.11 -24.75
CA ASP A 8 -30.40 38.98 -25.04
C ASP A 8 -30.00 37.50 -25.19
N VAL A 9 -29.22 37.21 -26.23
CA VAL A 9 -28.55 35.93 -26.44
C VAL A 9 -27.10 36.08 -25.99
N TYR A 10 -26.80 35.71 -24.75
CA TYR A 10 -25.43 35.44 -24.31
C TYR A 10 -25.25 33.92 -24.20
N GLY A 11 -24.43 33.39 -25.11
CA GLY A 11 -24.01 32.00 -25.11
C GLY A 11 -23.22 31.68 -23.84
N THR A 12 -23.73 30.70 -23.09
CA THR A 12 -23.01 30.04 -22.00
C THR A 12 -21.79 29.32 -22.57
N LYS A 13 -20.60 29.68 -22.07
CA LYS A 13 -19.40 28.88 -22.26
C LYS A 13 -19.56 27.60 -21.44
N ASP A 14 -19.77 26.49 -22.11
CA ASP A 14 -19.68 25.17 -21.51
C ASP A 14 -18.23 24.93 -21.04
N THR A 15 -17.99 25.05 -19.74
CA THR A 15 -16.80 24.51 -19.10
C THR A 15 -16.94 22.99 -19.07
N VAL A 16 -16.35 22.32 -20.06
CA VAL A 16 -16.15 20.87 -20.04
C VAL A 16 -15.19 20.57 -18.89
N THR A 17 -15.74 20.20 -17.73
CA THR A 17 -14.95 19.57 -16.67
C THR A 17 -14.60 18.16 -17.17
N ASP A 18 -13.32 17.94 -17.45
CA ASP A 18 -12.75 16.65 -17.81
C ASP A 18 -12.92 15.68 -16.63
N THR A 19 -14.08 15.03 -16.55
CA THR A 19 -14.37 14.05 -15.50
C THR A 19 -13.65 12.76 -15.83
N LYS A 20 -12.48 12.56 -15.22
CA LYS A 20 -11.76 11.28 -15.23
C LYS A 20 -12.72 10.14 -14.89
N SER A 21 -12.71 9.12 -15.71
CA SER A 21 -13.54 7.93 -15.55
C SER A 21 -12.98 7.03 -14.44
N GLU A 22 -13.80 6.14 -13.87
CA GLU A 22 -13.36 5.18 -12.85
C GLU A 22 -12.21 4.28 -13.33
N THR A 23 -12.11 4.04 -14.65
CA THR A 23 -11.02 3.28 -15.27
C THR A 23 -9.68 4.00 -15.20
N ASP A 24 -9.66 5.33 -15.06
CA ASP A 24 -8.42 6.12 -15.00
C ASP A 24 -7.66 5.89 -13.68
N PHE A 25 -8.35 5.40 -12.65
CA PHE A 25 -7.78 5.18 -11.32
C PHE A 25 -7.48 3.72 -11.00
N ASN A 26 -7.87 2.79 -11.89
CA ASN A 26 -7.47 1.39 -11.87
C ASN A 26 -6.81 0.99 -13.21
N PRO A 27 -5.65 1.60 -13.55
CA PRO A 27 -4.92 1.25 -14.76
C PRO A 27 -4.44 -0.21 -14.67
N GLY A 28 -4.07 -0.76 -15.83
CA GLY A 28 -3.47 -2.09 -15.90
C GLY A 28 -2.25 -2.21 -14.98
N ILE A 29 -1.98 -3.43 -14.51
CA ILE A 29 -0.80 -3.72 -13.69
C ILE A 29 0.47 -3.44 -14.50
N ILE A 30 1.46 -2.81 -13.87
CA ILE A 30 2.80 -2.62 -14.43
C ILE A 30 3.72 -3.63 -13.76
N ILE A 31 4.43 -4.43 -14.55
CA ILE A 31 5.45 -5.36 -14.06
C ILE A 31 6.78 -4.98 -14.72
N ARG A 32 7.83 -4.84 -13.91
CA ARG A 32 9.19 -4.57 -14.38
C ARG A 32 10.15 -5.64 -13.89
N ASP A 33 11.06 -6.03 -14.76
CA ASP A 33 12.08 -7.03 -14.47
C ASP A 33 13.31 -6.38 -13.84
N TYR A 34 13.81 -6.97 -12.76
CA TYR A 34 15.04 -6.56 -12.10
C TYR A 34 15.99 -7.75 -12.01
N ILE A 35 17.22 -7.56 -12.46
CA ILE A 35 18.25 -8.59 -12.42
C ILE A 35 19.13 -8.38 -11.18
N PHE A 36 19.19 -9.39 -10.31
CA PHE A 36 20.03 -9.39 -9.13
C PHE A 36 20.68 -10.76 -8.93
N LEU A 37 22.02 -10.80 -8.76
CA LEU A 37 22.80 -12.04 -8.63
C LEU A 37 22.49 -13.09 -9.73
N LYS A 38 22.34 -12.64 -10.98
CA LYS A 38 21.99 -13.46 -12.17
C LYS A 38 20.60 -14.13 -12.10
N LYS A 39 19.72 -13.65 -11.22
CA LYS A 39 18.31 -14.03 -11.14
C LYS A 39 17.45 -12.85 -11.59
N THR A 40 16.34 -13.15 -12.25
CA THR A 40 15.33 -12.18 -12.67
C THR A 40 14.20 -12.16 -11.67
N PHE A 41 13.80 -10.97 -11.22
CA PHE A 41 12.67 -10.75 -10.34
C PHE A 41 11.62 -9.89 -11.03
N HIS A 42 10.36 -10.33 -11.01
CA HIS A 42 9.24 -9.62 -11.64
C HIS A 42 8.52 -8.75 -10.60
N VAL A 43 8.75 -7.44 -10.65
CA VAL A 43 8.23 -6.52 -9.63
C VAL A 43 6.96 -5.85 -10.13
N VAL A 44 5.84 -6.11 -9.45
CA VAL A 44 4.57 -5.40 -9.63
C VAL A 44 4.72 -3.99 -9.05
N ARG A 45 4.52 -2.98 -9.89
CA ARG A 45 4.79 -1.56 -9.61
C ARG A 45 3.55 -0.79 -9.18
N ASP A 46 2.84 -1.28 -8.17
CA ASP A 46 1.72 -0.52 -7.59
C ASP A 46 2.20 0.75 -6.87
N ASP A 47 3.51 0.90 -6.64
CA ASP A 47 4.12 2.16 -6.23
C ASP A 47 4.09 3.29 -7.28
N GLU A 48 3.82 2.97 -8.55
CA GLU A 48 3.57 3.96 -9.59
C GLU A 48 2.15 4.54 -9.51
N LEU A 49 1.26 3.93 -8.71
CA LEU A 49 -0.03 4.51 -8.38
C LEU A 49 0.12 5.63 -7.35
N GLU A 50 -0.63 6.73 -7.52
CA GLU A 50 -0.60 7.88 -6.61
C GLU A 50 -0.80 7.49 -5.14
N ALA A 51 -1.67 6.51 -4.88
CA ALA A 51 -2.02 6.07 -3.54
C ALA A 51 -1.87 4.55 -3.31
N GLY A 52 -1.01 3.90 -4.09
CA GLY A 52 -0.62 2.51 -3.92
C GLY A 52 -1.74 1.49 -4.12
N THR A 53 -1.48 0.21 -3.82
CA THR A 53 -2.40 -0.91 -4.10
C THR A 53 -3.83 -0.70 -3.61
N LYS A 54 -4.01 -0.11 -2.42
CA LYS A 54 -5.36 0.03 -1.81
C LYS A 54 -6.24 1.02 -2.57
N GLN A 55 -5.68 1.93 -3.38
CA GLN A 55 -6.47 2.84 -4.20
C GLN A 55 -7.38 2.08 -5.18
N ARG A 56 -6.89 0.94 -5.69
CA ARG A 56 -7.58 0.13 -6.72
C ARG A 56 -9.00 -0.23 -6.28
N ALA A 57 -9.20 -0.49 -4.99
CA ALA A 57 -10.49 -0.84 -4.40
C ALA A 57 -11.19 0.32 -3.72
N LEU A 58 -10.45 1.20 -3.04
CA LEU A 58 -11.05 2.20 -2.15
C LEU A 58 -11.86 3.25 -2.89
N ILE A 59 -11.44 3.60 -4.11
CA ILE A 59 -12.16 4.55 -4.97
C ILE A 59 -13.56 4.00 -5.32
N SER A 60 -13.64 2.76 -5.81
CA SER A 60 -14.92 2.11 -6.11
C SER A 60 -15.72 1.80 -4.84
N TRP A 61 -15.06 1.44 -3.74
CA TRP A 61 -15.76 1.09 -2.50
C TRP A 61 -16.46 2.31 -1.90
N LEU A 62 -15.79 3.46 -1.83
CA LEU A 62 -16.39 4.68 -1.29
C LEU A 62 -17.56 5.18 -2.16
N LYS A 63 -17.49 5.00 -3.48
CA LYS A 63 -18.54 5.39 -4.43
C LYS A 63 -19.90 4.78 -4.05
N ASP A 64 -19.90 3.52 -3.65
CA ASP A 64 -21.12 2.74 -3.37
C ASP A 64 -21.59 2.84 -1.91
N MET A 65 -20.79 3.44 -1.02
CA MET A 65 -21.16 3.64 0.39
C MET A 65 -22.03 4.90 0.54
N GLU A 66 -23.02 4.89 1.44
CA GLU A 66 -23.89 6.06 1.69
C GLU A 66 -23.21 7.16 2.53
N GLY A 67 -22.19 6.80 3.32
CA GLY A 67 -21.48 7.74 4.20
C GLY A 67 -20.92 8.97 3.47
N SER A 68 -20.95 10.12 4.15
CA SER A 68 -20.43 11.39 3.66
C SER A 68 -19.03 11.70 4.20
N GLU A 69 -18.67 11.17 5.38
CA GLU A 69 -17.36 11.26 5.99
C GLU A 69 -16.81 9.87 6.33
N PHE A 70 -15.58 9.60 5.90
CA PHE A 70 -14.89 8.35 6.16
C PHE A 70 -13.69 8.60 7.06
N VAL A 71 -13.68 7.94 8.21
CA VAL A 71 -12.66 8.09 9.24
C VAL A 71 -11.71 6.92 9.18
N TYR A 72 -10.41 7.18 9.27
CA TYR A 72 -9.40 6.12 9.34
C TYR A 72 -8.31 6.45 10.35
N ALA A 73 -7.97 5.46 11.16
CA ALA A 73 -6.83 5.49 12.08
C ALA A 73 -5.74 4.54 11.60
N GLY A 74 -4.50 5.02 11.52
CA GLY A 74 -3.40 4.20 11.06
C GLY A 74 -2.02 4.79 11.36
N PRO A 75 -0.95 4.08 11.00
CA PRO A 75 0.40 4.60 11.16
C PRO A 75 0.73 5.64 10.07
N VAL A 76 1.59 6.60 10.42
CA VAL A 76 2.03 7.67 9.48
C VAL A 76 2.77 7.16 8.24
N PHE A 77 3.30 5.94 8.27
CA PHE A 77 4.00 5.30 7.14
C PHE A 77 3.06 4.47 6.24
N GLY A 78 1.78 4.34 6.60
CA GLY A 78 0.83 3.50 5.86
C GLY A 78 0.17 4.22 4.68
N TYR A 79 0.20 3.62 3.50
CA TYR A 79 -0.40 4.18 2.28
C TYR A 79 -1.93 4.30 2.30
N ALA A 80 -2.62 3.61 3.22
CA ALA A 80 -4.08 3.69 3.36
C ALA A 80 -4.57 5.14 3.61
N GLN A 81 -3.76 5.98 4.25
CA GLN A 81 -4.08 7.39 4.49
C GLN A 81 -4.18 8.20 3.18
N ILE A 82 -3.29 7.93 2.21
CA ILE A 82 -3.32 8.59 0.90
C ILE A 82 -4.46 8.00 0.07
N ALA A 83 -4.65 6.68 0.11
CA ALA A 83 -5.71 6.02 -0.63
C ALA A 83 -7.08 6.55 -0.22
N LEU A 84 -7.32 6.73 1.07
CA LEU A 84 -8.59 7.27 1.55
C LEU A 84 -8.79 8.72 1.14
N ALA A 85 -7.75 9.56 1.27
CA ALA A 85 -7.81 10.95 0.85
C ALA A 85 -8.13 11.09 -0.65
N LEU A 86 -7.47 10.29 -1.49
CA LEU A 86 -7.70 10.27 -2.94
C LEU A 86 -9.12 9.79 -3.27
N ALA A 87 -9.55 8.67 -2.67
CA ALA A 87 -10.88 8.11 -2.90
C ALA A 87 -12.01 9.06 -2.45
N ALA A 88 -11.83 9.73 -1.33
CA ALA A 88 -12.79 10.73 -0.85
C ALA A 88 -12.89 11.92 -1.79
N LYS A 89 -11.75 12.48 -2.21
CA LYS A 89 -11.68 13.59 -3.18
C LYS A 89 -12.40 13.26 -4.49
N ILE A 90 -12.15 12.08 -5.07
CA ILE A 90 -12.76 11.66 -6.34
C ILE A 90 -14.27 11.51 -6.21
N ASN A 91 -14.75 10.97 -5.10
CA ASN A 91 -16.17 10.68 -4.90
C ASN A 91 -16.95 11.83 -4.23
N GLY A 92 -16.35 13.02 -4.09
CA GLY A 92 -16.99 14.16 -3.41
C GLY A 92 -17.33 13.89 -1.94
N LYS A 93 -16.58 12.99 -1.30
CA LYS A 93 -16.74 12.59 0.11
C LYS A 93 -15.64 13.22 0.95
N LYS A 94 -15.82 13.17 2.27
CA LYS A 94 -14.85 13.65 3.23
C LYS A 94 -13.98 12.51 3.77
N ALA A 95 -12.68 12.75 3.89
CA ALA A 95 -11.75 11.86 4.58
C ALA A 95 -11.22 12.54 5.86
N THR A 96 -11.27 11.84 6.98
CA THR A 96 -10.70 12.30 8.26
C THR A 96 -9.71 11.26 8.77
N LEU A 97 -8.47 11.68 8.99
CA LEU A 97 -7.35 10.80 9.31
C LEU A 97 -6.83 11.06 10.72
N PHE A 98 -6.87 10.02 11.54
CA PHE A 98 -6.28 10.00 12.88
C PHE A 98 -4.88 9.41 12.77
N LEU A 99 -3.87 10.20 13.12
CA LEU A 99 -2.47 9.84 12.95
C LEU A 99 -1.61 10.31 14.14
N GLU A 100 -0.49 9.63 14.36
CA GLU A 100 0.53 10.09 15.32
C GLU A 100 1.11 11.45 14.86
N LYS A 101 1.26 12.40 15.79
CA LYS A 101 1.92 13.67 15.47
C LYS A 101 3.41 13.45 15.19
N ARG A 102 3.89 13.96 14.05
CA ARG A 102 5.33 13.99 13.71
C ARG A 102 5.80 15.43 13.48
N SER A 103 7.08 15.70 13.75
CA SER A 103 7.69 16.97 13.38
C SER A 103 9.11 16.72 12.87
N PRO A 104 9.39 17.01 11.60
CA PRO A 104 8.41 17.47 10.60
C PRO A 104 7.25 16.47 10.38
N ARG A 105 6.10 16.96 9.91
CA ARG A 105 4.95 16.08 9.57
C ARG A 105 5.38 15.06 8.52
N HIS A 106 4.94 13.81 8.63
CA HIS A 106 5.38 12.76 7.71
C HIS A 106 4.96 13.07 6.26
N PRO A 107 5.80 12.81 5.23
CA PRO A 107 5.47 13.13 3.84
C PRO A 107 4.15 12.52 3.33
N LEU A 108 3.84 11.28 3.70
CA LEU A 108 2.57 10.64 3.32
C LEU A 108 1.36 11.38 3.92
N THR A 109 1.51 11.88 5.14
CA THR A 109 0.46 12.67 5.81
C THR A 109 0.31 14.04 5.18
N GLN A 110 1.41 14.67 4.76
CA GLN A 110 1.36 15.90 3.97
C GLN A 110 0.64 15.67 2.63
N LYS A 111 0.96 14.59 1.92
CA LYS A 111 0.29 14.21 0.65
C LYS A 111 -1.21 13.99 0.86
N ALA A 112 -1.61 13.25 1.90
CA ALA A 112 -3.02 13.06 2.22
C ALA A 112 -3.74 14.39 2.51
N GLY A 113 -3.10 15.30 3.26
CA GLY A 113 -3.63 16.65 3.48
C GLY A 113 -3.74 17.47 2.19
N SER A 114 -2.78 17.37 1.27
CA SER A 114 -2.83 18.05 -0.04
C SER A 114 -3.97 17.55 -0.95
N LEU A 115 -4.47 16.34 -0.68
CA LEU A 115 -5.65 15.77 -1.33
C LEU A 115 -6.98 16.19 -0.67
N GLY A 116 -6.94 17.00 0.40
CA GLY A 116 -8.11 17.54 1.06
C GLY A 116 -8.60 16.73 2.26
N ALA A 117 -7.80 15.80 2.79
CA ALA A 117 -8.16 15.09 4.02
C ALA A 117 -7.99 15.97 5.27
N ASP A 118 -8.94 15.87 6.19
CA ASP A 118 -8.83 16.44 7.53
C ASP A 118 -7.85 15.60 8.36
N ILE A 119 -6.77 16.21 8.84
CA ILE A 119 -5.72 15.52 9.59
C ILE A 119 -5.85 15.84 11.08
N ILE A 120 -6.16 14.83 11.89
CA ILE A 120 -6.20 14.91 13.35
C ILE A 120 -4.95 14.20 13.91
N GLU A 121 -4.00 15.00 14.37
CA GLU A 121 -2.76 14.50 14.99
C GLU A 121 -2.92 14.39 16.51
N ILE A 122 -2.71 13.19 17.07
CA ILE A 122 -2.93 12.92 18.50
C ILE A 122 -1.83 13.54 19.38
N ARG A 123 -0.70 12.84 19.52
CA ARG A 123 0.51 13.34 20.16
C ARG A 123 1.71 12.62 19.58
N ARG A 124 2.92 13.14 19.85
CA ARG A 124 4.15 12.45 19.47
C ARG A 124 4.29 11.15 20.26
N GLY A 125 4.73 10.09 19.61
CA GLY A 125 4.88 8.77 20.22
C GLY A 125 3.56 8.12 20.64
N ALA A 126 2.41 8.59 20.10
CA ALA A 126 1.14 7.90 20.27
C ALA A 126 1.24 6.50 19.65
N HIS A 127 0.82 5.48 20.40
CA HIS A 127 0.75 4.11 19.90
C HIS A 127 -0.46 3.95 18.98
N LEU A 128 -0.41 2.96 18.08
CA LEU A 128 -1.51 2.70 17.14
C LEU A 128 -2.87 2.54 17.85
N LYS A 129 -2.88 1.85 19.00
CA LYS A 129 -4.08 1.69 19.83
C LYS A 129 -4.70 3.02 20.28
N GLU A 130 -3.87 3.98 20.67
CA GLU A 130 -4.33 5.32 21.08
C GLU A 130 -4.92 6.10 19.90
N VAL A 131 -4.30 5.98 18.72
CA VAL A 131 -4.80 6.61 17.50
C VAL A 131 -6.15 6.01 17.07
N GLN A 132 -6.32 4.69 17.20
CA GLN A 132 -7.59 4.00 16.94
C GLN A 132 -8.67 4.41 17.93
N GLN A 133 -8.36 4.44 19.22
CA GLN A 133 -9.30 4.87 20.26
C GLN A 133 -9.83 6.29 20.00
N ALA A 134 -8.95 7.22 19.65
CA ALA A 134 -9.37 8.59 19.34
C ALA A 134 -10.32 8.68 18.12
N ALA A 135 -10.12 7.84 17.11
CA ALA A 135 -11.02 7.77 15.96
C ALA A 135 -12.39 7.15 16.33
N GLU A 136 -12.39 6.10 17.16
CA GLU A 136 -13.60 5.48 17.69
C GLU A 136 -14.41 6.47 18.53
N GLU A 137 -13.77 7.21 19.42
CA GLU A 137 -14.39 8.28 20.23
C GLU A 137 -15.00 9.36 19.32
N TYR A 138 -14.23 9.87 18.35
CA TYR A 138 -14.71 10.87 17.37
C TYR A 138 -15.97 10.42 16.61
N THR A 139 -15.98 9.19 16.11
CA THR A 139 -17.14 8.64 15.39
C THR A 139 -18.35 8.41 16.31
N THR A 140 -18.11 7.97 17.54
CA THR A 140 -19.16 7.73 18.54
C THR A 140 -19.82 9.02 19.01
N GLU A 141 -19.04 10.09 19.20
CA GLU A 141 -19.53 11.39 19.69
C GLU A 141 -20.43 12.11 18.69
N ARG A 142 -20.13 12.02 17.39
CA ARG A 142 -20.92 12.69 16.35
C ARG A 142 -22.34 12.15 16.21
N LYS A 143 -22.53 10.84 16.42
CA LYS A 143 -23.83 10.15 16.35
C LYS A 143 -24.61 10.37 15.05
N ASP A 144 -23.94 10.76 13.96
CA ASP A 144 -24.55 10.87 12.64
C ASP A 144 -24.28 9.61 11.81
N GLU A 145 -25.27 9.18 11.05
CA GLU A 145 -25.16 7.99 10.18
C GLU A 145 -24.24 8.22 8.96
N GLY A 146 -23.82 9.47 8.73
CA GLY A 146 -22.94 9.86 7.62
C GLY A 146 -21.44 9.66 7.90
N THR A 147 -21.04 9.49 9.17
CA THR A 147 -19.65 9.33 9.58
C THR A 147 -19.31 7.85 9.80
N VAL A 148 -18.45 7.29 8.93
CA VAL A 148 -18.12 5.86 8.90
C VAL A 148 -16.66 5.63 9.28
N LEU A 149 -16.42 4.90 10.37
CA LEU A 149 -15.08 4.43 10.74
C LEU A 149 -14.67 3.22 9.90
N LEU A 150 -13.57 3.34 9.17
CA LEU A 150 -12.98 2.24 8.40
C LEU A 150 -11.99 1.44 9.25
N PRO A 151 -11.98 0.09 9.15
CA PRO A 151 -11.12 -0.75 9.96
C PRO A 151 -9.64 -0.63 9.56
N LEU A 152 -8.75 -0.97 10.49
CA LEU A 152 -7.31 -0.93 10.26
C LEU A 152 -6.92 -1.76 9.03
N GLY A 153 -6.22 -1.12 8.10
CA GLY A 153 -5.78 -1.73 6.85
C GLY A 153 -6.91 -2.15 5.92
N LEU A 154 -8.15 -1.74 6.20
CA LEU A 154 -9.35 -2.00 5.40
C LEU A 154 -9.67 -3.50 5.28
N HIS A 155 -9.34 -4.27 6.31
CA HIS A 155 -9.53 -5.71 6.30
C HIS A 155 -11.01 -6.08 6.57
N THR A 156 -11.84 -6.02 5.52
CA THR A 156 -13.22 -6.52 5.54
C THR A 156 -13.44 -7.46 4.37
N PRO A 157 -14.36 -8.45 4.48
CA PRO A 157 -14.72 -9.30 3.35
C PRO A 157 -15.10 -8.50 2.10
N GLN A 158 -15.92 -7.45 2.27
CA GLN A 158 -16.40 -6.59 1.19
C GLN A 158 -15.24 -5.88 0.48
N PHE A 159 -14.31 -5.27 1.23
CA PHE A 159 -13.17 -4.58 0.62
C PHE A 159 -12.21 -5.56 -0.06
N ILE A 160 -12.00 -6.74 0.51
CA ILE A 160 -11.18 -7.79 -0.09
C ILE A 160 -11.78 -8.26 -1.41
N ASP A 161 -13.10 -8.44 -1.50
CA ASP A 161 -13.78 -8.83 -2.75
C ASP A 161 -13.66 -7.75 -3.83
N ILE A 162 -13.86 -6.49 -3.46
CA ILE A 162 -13.67 -5.36 -4.38
C ILE A 162 -12.20 -5.30 -4.85
N LEU A 163 -11.23 -5.42 -3.94
CA LEU A 163 -9.82 -5.43 -4.28
C LEU A 163 -9.45 -6.61 -5.19
N THR A 164 -10.00 -7.79 -4.91
CA THR A 164 -9.82 -8.99 -5.75
C THR A 164 -10.27 -8.71 -7.17
N ARG A 165 -11.50 -8.18 -7.35
CA ARG A 165 -12.05 -7.83 -8.67
C ARG A 165 -11.20 -6.79 -9.39
N GLN A 166 -10.83 -5.71 -8.70
CA GLN A 166 -10.09 -4.59 -9.29
C GLN A 166 -8.67 -4.98 -9.71
N VAL A 167 -7.99 -5.79 -8.89
CA VAL A 167 -6.66 -6.32 -9.21
C VAL A 167 -6.76 -7.35 -10.34
N HIS A 168 -7.73 -8.26 -10.31
CA HIS A 168 -7.97 -9.22 -11.39
C HIS A 168 -8.20 -8.51 -12.73
N GLU A 169 -9.03 -7.46 -12.75
CA GLU A 169 -9.28 -6.64 -13.94
C GLU A 169 -7.99 -5.97 -14.43
N ALA A 170 -7.22 -5.35 -13.53
CA ALA A 170 -5.96 -4.68 -13.87
C ALA A 170 -4.91 -5.65 -14.43
N ILE A 171 -4.81 -6.87 -13.88
CA ILE A 171 -3.95 -7.93 -14.41
C ILE A 171 -4.45 -8.36 -15.80
N THR A 172 -5.75 -8.60 -15.96
CA THR A 172 -6.33 -9.06 -17.24
C THR A 172 -6.08 -8.07 -18.38
N LYS A 173 -6.10 -6.76 -18.09
CA LYS A 173 -5.85 -5.70 -19.08
C LYS A 173 -4.45 -5.74 -19.70
N THR A 174 -3.43 -6.18 -18.97
CA THR A 174 -2.01 -5.98 -19.33
C THR A 174 -1.19 -7.28 -19.33
N HIS A 175 -1.54 -8.21 -18.44
CA HIS A 175 -0.86 -9.48 -18.24
C HIS A 175 -1.87 -10.63 -18.13
N PRO A 176 -2.78 -10.83 -19.12
CA PRO A 176 -3.82 -11.86 -19.05
C PRO A 176 -3.26 -13.29 -18.92
N HIS A 177 -2.03 -13.53 -19.38
CA HIS A 177 -1.34 -14.81 -19.22
C HIS A 177 -1.18 -15.22 -17.74
N LEU A 178 -1.10 -14.26 -16.80
CA LEU A 178 -0.99 -14.55 -15.36
C LEU A 178 -2.27 -15.14 -14.76
N MET A 179 -3.40 -15.07 -15.45
CA MET A 179 -4.64 -15.75 -15.03
C MET A 179 -4.60 -17.24 -15.37
N GLN A 180 -3.83 -17.63 -16.39
CA GLN A 180 -3.66 -19.03 -16.80
C GLN A 180 -2.39 -19.65 -16.19
N HIS A 181 -1.36 -18.83 -16.02
CA HIS A 181 -0.05 -19.21 -15.51
C HIS A 181 0.30 -18.31 -14.31
N PRO A 182 -0.23 -18.64 -13.11
CA PRO A 182 0.01 -17.83 -11.92
C PRO A 182 1.50 -17.82 -11.54
N PRO A 183 1.98 -16.78 -10.83
CA PRO A 183 3.30 -16.76 -10.22
C PRO A 183 3.52 -18.02 -9.38
N LYS A 184 4.66 -18.72 -9.56
CA LYS A 184 4.97 -19.86 -8.68
C LYS A 184 5.20 -19.41 -7.24
N ARG A 185 5.88 -18.27 -7.09
CA ARG A 185 6.33 -17.68 -5.83
C ARG A 185 6.14 -16.17 -5.89
N MET A 186 5.60 -15.60 -4.81
CA MET A 186 5.36 -14.17 -4.70
C MET A 186 5.76 -13.63 -3.33
N TRP A 187 6.61 -12.61 -3.32
CA TRP A 187 7.03 -11.87 -2.13
C TRP A 187 6.08 -10.71 -1.87
N LEU A 188 5.69 -10.53 -0.62
CA LEU A 188 4.82 -9.44 -0.19
C LEU A 188 5.13 -9.05 1.26
N VAL A 189 5.15 -7.73 1.55
CA VAL A 189 5.08 -7.27 2.94
C VAL A 189 3.65 -7.35 3.45
N VAL A 190 3.47 -7.94 4.64
CA VAL A 190 2.15 -8.19 5.20
C VAL A 190 1.96 -7.46 6.54
N GLY A 191 0.94 -6.60 6.57
CA GLY A 191 0.43 -5.94 7.78
C GLY A 191 -0.95 -6.48 8.11
N SER A 192 -1.99 -5.76 7.70
CA SER A 192 -3.40 -6.16 7.89
C SER A 192 -3.86 -7.36 7.07
N ALA A 193 -2.98 -8.06 6.35
CA ALA A 193 -3.33 -9.18 5.46
C ALA A 193 -4.31 -8.88 4.29
N THR A 194 -4.83 -7.66 4.14
CA THR A 194 -5.88 -7.34 3.16
C THR A 194 -5.45 -7.61 1.71
N ILE A 195 -4.22 -7.22 1.35
CA ILE A 195 -3.67 -7.44 0.01
C ILE A 195 -3.40 -8.93 -0.20
N LEU A 196 -2.80 -9.60 0.79
CA LEU A 196 -2.56 -11.04 0.76
C LEU A 196 -3.86 -11.83 0.54
N ALA A 197 -4.93 -11.50 1.27
CA ALA A 197 -6.22 -12.15 1.14
C ALA A 197 -6.82 -12.00 -0.27
N ALA A 198 -6.69 -10.81 -0.87
CA ALA A 198 -7.14 -10.58 -2.25
C ALA A 198 -6.28 -11.37 -3.27
N LEU A 199 -4.95 -11.34 -3.13
CA LEU A 199 -4.05 -12.05 -4.02
C LEU A 199 -4.21 -13.58 -3.92
N HIS A 200 -4.48 -14.11 -2.73
CA HIS A 200 -4.76 -15.53 -2.53
C HIS A 200 -6.07 -15.97 -3.23
N LYS A 201 -7.07 -15.08 -3.34
CA LYS A 201 -8.28 -15.33 -4.13
C LYS A 201 -8.00 -15.37 -5.63
N ILE A 202 -7.07 -14.54 -6.11
CA ILE A 202 -6.68 -14.48 -7.53
C ILE A 202 -5.79 -15.66 -7.91
N TRP A 203 -4.81 -16.00 -7.06
CA TRP A 203 -3.81 -17.02 -7.31
C TRP A 203 -3.69 -18.03 -6.14
N PRO A 204 -4.68 -18.93 -5.98
CA PRO A 204 -4.72 -19.86 -4.86
C PRO A 204 -3.59 -20.91 -4.86
N GLN A 205 -2.91 -21.12 -5.98
CA GLN A 205 -1.76 -22.04 -6.08
C GLN A 205 -0.40 -21.35 -5.92
N THR A 206 -0.34 -20.02 -5.82
CA THR A 206 0.91 -19.30 -5.64
C THR A 206 1.45 -19.51 -4.24
N HIS A 207 2.75 -19.79 -4.12
CA HIS A 207 3.42 -19.82 -2.83
C HIS A 207 3.78 -18.38 -2.39
N PHE A 208 3.06 -17.86 -1.40
CA PHE A 208 3.31 -16.52 -0.85
C PHE A 208 4.41 -16.53 0.20
N LEU A 209 5.49 -15.78 -0.04
CA LEU A 209 6.58 -15.53 0.89
C LEU A 209 6.31 -14.20 1.60
N CYS A 210 5.76 -14.30 2.81
CA CYS A 210 5.24 -13.15 3.53
C CYS A 210 6.33 -12.57 4.43
N VAL A 211 6.76 -11.36 4.13
CA VAL A 211 7.64 -10.61 5.02
C VAL A 211 6.78 -9.76 5.90
N GLN A 212 6.91 -9.97 7.18
CA GLN A 212 5.91 -9.52 8.11
C GLN A 212 6.59 -8.71 9.18
N VAL A 213 5.86 -7.70 9.62
CA VAL A 213 6.30 -6.88 10.73
C VAL A 213 5.64 -7.35 12.04
N GLU A 214 4.72 -8.39 12.07
CA GLU A 214 3.57 -8.75 13.00
C GLU A 214 2.69 -10.04 12.60
N GLY A 215 2.67 -11.21 13.33
CA GLY A 215 2.40 -12.68 12.96
C GLY A 215 1.20 -13.25 12.10
N MET A 216 1.40 -14.29 11.23
CA MET A 216 0.37 -15.14 10.50
C MET A 216 0.85 -16.48 9.82
N ASN A 217 -0.01 -17.50 9.60
CA ASN A 217 0.31 -18.84 9.01
C ASN A 217 0.76 -18.89 7.52
N HIS A 218 1.96 -18.40 7.20
CA HIS A 218 2.65 -18.59 5.90
C HIS A 218 4.15 -18.84 6.14
N THR A 219 5.01 -18.92 5.10
CA THR A 219 6.44 -18.67 5.34
C THR A 219 6.57 -17.21 5.77
N ILE A 220 6.64 -17.01 7.09
CA ILE A 220 6.82 -15.71 7.70
C ILE A 220 8.32 -15.44 7.80
N TYR A 221 8.76 -14.39 7.15
CA TYR A 221 10.02 -13.75 7.50
C TYR A 221 9.70 -12.56 8.40
N ILE A 222 10.31 -12.52 9.58
CA ILE A 222 10.14 -11.39 10.51
C ILE A 222 11.29 -10.42 10.28
N ALA A 223 10.98 -9.22 9.79
CA ALA A 223 11.99 -8.18 9.63
C ALA A 223 12.53 -7.76 11.01
N PRO A 224 13.86 -7.73 11.23
CA PRO A 224 14.43 -7.31 12.52
C PRO A 224 14.22 -5.81 12.79
N GLU A 225 13.89 -5.02 11.78
CA GLU A 225 13.64 -3.58 11.89
C GLU A 225 12.20 -3.28 12.36
N ARG A 226 12.05 -2.41 13.36
CA ARG A 226 10.73 -1.89 13.77
C ARG A 226 10.04 -1.17 12.63
N PHE A 227 8.71 -1.07 12.66
CA PHE A 227 7.89 -0.44 11.61
C PHE A 227 8.38 0.96 11.15
N ASP A 228 8.95 1.76 12.06
CA ASP A 228 9.44 3.11 11.77
C ASP A 228 10.93 3.20 11.36
N GLN A 229 11.63 2.06 11.35
CA GLN A 229 13.04 1.97 10.97
C GLN A 229 13.18 1.67 9.48
N ILE A 230 14.12 2.36 8.84
CA ILE A 230 14.52 2.13 7.45
C ILE A 230 15.10 0.72 7.30
N SER A 231 14.79 0.05 6.20
CA SER A 231 15.34 -1.26 5.87
C SER A 231 16.87 -1.23 5.77
N ARG A 232 17.52 -2.26 6.30
CA ARG A 232 18.96 -2.45 6.23
C ARG A 232 19.47 -2.63 4.80
N ARG A 233 18.63 -3.17 3.91
CA ARG A 233 18.95 -3.46 2.51
C ARG A 233 17.82 -2.98 1.62
N LEU A 234 18.06 -1.91 0.89
CA LEU A 234 17.07 -1.33 -0.02
C LEU A 234 17.02 -2.11 -1.34
N PRO A 235 15.83 -2.29 -1.93
CA PRO A 235 15.70 -2.88 -3.26
C PRO A 235 16.27 -1.96 -4.36
N PRO A 236 16.54 -2.51 -5.55
CA PRO A 236 16.96 -1.74 -6.73
C PRO A 236 15.81 -0.96 -7.40
N TYR A 237 14.68 -0.76 -6.70
CA TYR A 237 13.50 -0.06 -7.19
C TYR A 237 12.91 0.86 -6.10
N PRO A 238 12.19 1.92 -6.48
CA PRO A 238 11.48 2.77 -5.52
C PRO A 238 10.54 1.95 -4.65
N SER A 239 10.60 2.13 -3.33
CA SER A 239 9.78 1.40 -2.36
C SER A 239 9.66 2.20 -1.07
N VAL A 240 8.70 1.91 -0.21
CA VAL A 240 8.62 2.55 1.11
C VAL A 240 9.77 2.03 1.97
N CYS A 241 10.78 2.87 2.24
CA CYS A 241 12.02 2.42 2.84
C CYS A 241 11.84 1.87 4.27
N THR A 242 10.79 2.30 4.99
CA THR A 242 10.46 1.82 6.33
C THR A 242 9.52 0.63 6.36
N TYR A 243 8.98 0.19 5.23
CA TYR A 243 7.98 -0.87 5.19
C TYR A 243 8.21 -1.87 4.05
N ASP A 244 7.72 -1.59 2.85
CA ASP A 244 7.81 -2.47 1.68
C ASP A 244 9.25 -2.91 1.37
N ALA A 245 10.21 -2.00 1.48
CA ALA A 245 11.63 -2.28 1.21
C ALA A 245 12.21 -3.39 2.11
N LYS A 246 11.62 -3.65 3.28
CA LYS A 246 12.13 -4.66 4.23
C LYS A 246 12.02 -6.08 3.72
N LEU A 247 11.19 -6.33 2.70
CA LEU A 247 11.17 -7.65 2.07
C LEU A 247 12.47 -7.97 1.34
N TRP A 248 13.16 -6.93 0.83
CA TRP A 248 14.28 -7.10 -0.09
C TRP A 248 15.42 -7.90 0.52
N GLN A 249 15.71 -7.71 1.80
CA GLN A 249 16.75 -8.48 2.49
C GLN A 249 16.51 -9.99 2.41
N PHE A 250 15.25 -10.44 2.45
CA PHE A 250 14.90 -11.85 2.34
C PHE A 250 14.89 -12.33 0.89
N VAL A 251 14.57 -11.45 -0.06
CA VAL A 251 14.74 -11.74 -1.50
C VAL A 251 16.22 -11.94 -1.82
N GLU A 252 17.12 -11.13 -1.26
CA GLU A 252 18.57 -11.33 -1.45
C GLU A 252 19.03 -12.69 -0.93
N ASP A 253 18.53 -13.11 0.23
CA ASP A 253 18.98 -14.32 0.92
C ASP A 253 18.31 -15.60 0.39
N HIS A 254 17.06 -15.51 -0.08
CA HIS A 254 16.19 -16.66 -0.35
C HIS A 254 15.43 -16.59 -1.67
N GLY A 255 15.59 -15.52 -2.46
CA GLY A 255 14.91 -15.33 -3.73
C GLY A 255 15.34 -16.36 -4.78
N GLU A 256 14.38 -16.82 -5.58
CA GLU A 256 14.59 -17.72 -6.71
C GLU A 256 14.40 -16.97 -8.03
N ASP A 257 15.00 -17.49 -9.11
CA ASP A 257 14.85 -16.92 -10.45
C ASP A 257 13.38 -17.02 -10.91
N GLY A 258 12.83 -15.91 -11.39
CA GLY A 258 11.41 -15.80 -11.78
C GLY A 258 10.45 -15.52 -10.62
N ASP A 259 10.94 -15.24 -9.41
CA ASP A 259 10.09 -14.83 -8.29
C ASP A 259 9.40 -13.48 -8.59
N TYR A 260 8.13 -13.38 -8.20
CA TYR A 260 7.37 -12.13 -8.28
C TYR A 260 7.47 -11.36 -6.96
N ILE A 261 7.40 -10.04 -7.02
CA ILE A 261 7.38 -9.16 -5.84
C ILE A 261 6.24 -8.16 -5.98
N TRP A 262 5.39 -8.04 -4.97
CA TRP A 262 4.35 -7.02 -4.92
C TRP A 262 4.81 -5.78 -4.17
N ASN A 263 5.14 -4.70 -4.88
CA ASN A 263 5.57 -3.44 -4.28
C ASN A 263 4.38 -2.48 -4.15
N VAL A 264 3.95 -2.18 -2.93
CA VAL A 264 2.67 -1.49 -2.66
C VAL A 264 2.74 0.03 -2.89
N GLY A 265 3.89 0.63 -2.60
CA GLY A 265 4.08 2.08 -2.52
C GLY A 265 5.55 2.46 -2.58
N ARG A 266 5.83 3.76 -2.61
CA ARG A 266 7.18 4.36 -2.59
C ARG A 266 7.28 5.49 -1.58
N ASP A 267 8.48 5.89 -1.20
CA ASP A 267 8.60 7.12 -0.41
C ASP A 267 8.18 8.35 -1.23
N VAL A 268 7.42 9.26 -0.62
CA VAL A 268 7.07 10.55 -1.22
C VAL A 268 8.14 11.56 -0.81
N SER A 269 8.88 12.09 -1.78
CA SER A 269 9.83 13.18 -1.53
C SER A 269 9.08 14.50 -1.34
N PRO A 270 9.41 15.32 -0.33
CA PRO A 270 8.84 16.66 -0.22
C PRO A 270 9.29 17.50 -1.42
N GLY A 271 8.33 17.98 -2.22
CA GLY A 271 8.57 18.84 -3.39
C GLY A 271 8.62 18.14 -4.75
N TYR A 272 8.25 16.85 -4.84
CA TYR A 272 8.16 16.15 -6.12
C TYR A 272 6.84 16.51 -6.83
N ASP A 273 6.91 17.38 -7.84
CA ASP A 273 5.83 17.58 -8.81
C ASP A 273 5.99 16.57 -9.95
N GLU A 274 4.94 15.80 -10.25
CA GLU A 274 4.96 14.81 -11.34
C GLU A 274 5.07 15.47 -12.72
N SER A 275 4.88 16.80 -12.81
CA SER A 275 5.05 17.56 -14.06
C SER A 275 6.50 17.65 -14.57
N ASP A 276 7.50 17.33 -13.74
CA ASP A 276 8.92 17.40 -14.12
C ASP A 276 9.43 16.20 -14.95
N GLN A 277 8.60 15.17 -15.16
CA GLN A 277 8.96 13.97 -15.94
C GLN A 277 9.14 14.20 -17.46
N VAL A 278 8.72 15.35 -18.00
CA VAL A 278 8.74 15.60 -19.46
C VAL A 278 10.13 16.04 -19.98
N ARG A 279 11.14 16.24 -19.12
CA ARG A 279 12.40 16.92 -19.52
C ARG A 279 13.70 16.12 -19.41
N VAL A 280 13.67 14.83 -19.09
CA VAL A 280 14.91 14.04 -18.96
C VAL A 280 14.82 12.78 -19.81
N ASN A 281 14.97 12.95 -21.12
CA ASN A 281 15.27 11.88 -22.07
C ASN A 281 16.05 12.49 -23.23
N ASP A 282 17.18 13.11 -22.92
CA ASP A 282 18.32 13.32 -23.81
C ASP A 282 19.50 13.51 -22.85
N ASP A 283 20.62 12.82 -23.10
CA ASP A 283 21.90 12.93 -22.39
C ASP A 283 22.12 12.03 -21.16
N ALA A 284 22.51 10.77 -21.42
CA ALA A 284 23.41 10.02 -20.52
C ALA A 284 24.19 8.94 -21.30
N GLU A 285 25.28 9.36 -21.96
CA GLU A 285 26.39 8.48 -22.32
C GLU A 285 27.42 8.42 -21.17
N ASP A 286 27.89 7.20 -20.91
CA ASP A 286 29.24 6.78 -20.51
C ASP A 286 29.91 7.31 -19.21
N HIS A 287 30.15 6.40 -18.25
CA HIS A 287 31.48 6.05 -17.67
C HIS A 287 31.40 5.37 -16.27
N GLY A 288 32.21 4.33 -16.05
CA GLY A 288 32.90 4.15 -14.75
C GLY A 288 32.79 2.81 -13.99
N SER A 289 33.51 1.80 -14.47
CA SER A 289 34.03 0.55 -13.87
C SER A 289 33.73 0.10 -12.42
N ASP A 290 33.33 -1.18 -12.36
CA ASP A 290 32.93 -2.04 -11.24
C ASP A 290 34.08 -2.96 -10.76
N LYS A 291 34.97 -2.48 -9.85
CA LYS A 291 36.04 -3.34 -9.25
C LYS A 291 36.34 -3.13 -7.76
N ASP A 292 35.90 -2.06 -7.12
CA ASP A 292 36.30 -1.76 -5.73
C ASP A 292 35.32 -2.28 -4.64
N ARG A 293 34.17 -2.84 -5.02
CA ARG A 293 33.17 -3.35 -4.05
C ARG A 293 33.42 -4.78 -3.54
N ILE A 294 34.33 -5.54 -4.16
CA ILE A 294 34.44 -6.99 -3.93
C ILE A 294 35.41 -7.36 -2.78
N LYS A 295 36.30 -6.46 -2.35
CA LYS A 295 37.34 -6.81 -1.35
C LYS A 295 36.92 -6.74 0.12
N ASN A 296 35.79 -6.13 0.46
CA ASN A 296 35.38 -5.92 1.86
C ASN A 296 34.38 -6.94 2.42
N ARG A 297 34.04 -8.01 1.68
CA ARG A 297 33.01 -8.99 2.10
C ARG A 297 33.54 -10.33 2.64
N GLN A 298 34.86 -10.54 2.67
CA GLN A 298 35.44 -11.86 2.94
C GLN A 298 35.86 -12.10 4.40
N GLN A 299 35.49 -11.20 5.34
CA GLN A 299 36.00 -11.25 6.71
C GLN A 299 34.93 -11.42 7.82
N VAL A 300 33.67 -11.72 7.46
CA VAL A 300 32.56 -11.82 8.45
C VAL A 300 31.82 -13.17 8.41
N SER A 301 32.36 -14.20 7.75
CA SER A 301 31.64 -15.49 7.58
C SER A 301 31.74 -16.48 8.75
N ASP A 302 32.55 -16.21 9.78
CA ASP A 302 32.88 -17.26 10.76
C ASP A 302 32.37 -16.91 12.17
N SER A 303 31.04 -16.92 12.37
CA SER A 303 30.43 -17.16 13.69
C SER A 303 28.93 -17.45 13.58
N PHE A 304 28.58 -18.72 13.32
CA PHE A 304 27.22 -19.22 13.54
C PHE A 304 27.22 -20.20 14.72
N VAL A 305 26.49 -19.84 15.79
CA VAL A 305 26.21 -20.69 16.94
C VAL A 305 24.87 -21.40 16.69
N THR A 306 24.93 -22.72 16.57
CA THR A 306 23.77 -23.61 16.54
C THR A 306 23.14 -23.70 17.93
N ILE A 307 21.91 -23.19 18.12
CA ILE A 307 21.13 -23.47 19.32
C ILE A 307 20.18 -24.63 19.03
N ARG A 308 20.46 -25.77 19.68
CA ARG A 308 19.56 -26.94 19.74
C ARG A 308 18.40 -26.65 20.68
N ALA A 309 17.20 -27.05 20.26
CA ALA A 309 16.02 -27.09 21.10
C ALA A 309 16.20 -28.11 22.24
N SER A 310 16.00 -27.67 23.49
CA SER A 310 15.74 -28.54 24.63
C SER A 310 14.41 -28.13 25.26
N GLY A 311 13.49 -29.09 25.33
CA GLY A 311 12.13 -28.87 25.82
C GLY A 311 12.04 -28.69 27.33
N SER A 312 10.88 -28.17 27.73
CA SER A 312 10.34 -28.31 29.09
C SER A 312 8.82 -28.15 29.03
N GLN A 313 8.13 -29.20 29.46
CA GLN A 313 6.69 -29.22 29.76
C GLN A 313 6.37 -28.28 30.93
N ASN A 314 5.25 -27.55 30.88
CA ASN A 314 4.12 -27.76 31.81
C ASN A 314 2.95 -26.76 31.63
N ILE A 315 1.76 -27.35 31.45
CA ILE A 315 0.47 -27.16 32.15
C ILE A 315 -0.13 -25.74 32.26
N LEU A 316 -1.33 -25.55 31.68
CA LEU A 316 -2.62 -25.06 32.26
C LEU A 316 -3.50 -24.50 31.11
N SER A 317 -4.49 -25.23 30.61
CA SER A 317 -5.90 -25.30 31.05
C SER A 317 -6.83 -24.23 30.43
N GLY A 318 -7.76 -24.70 29.58
CA GLY A 318 -9.14 -24.19 29.49
C GLY A 318 -9.45 -23.14 28.40
N GLY A 319 -10.33 -23.50 27.45
CA GLY A 319 -11.15 -22.50 26.76
C GLY A 319 -11.43 -22.73 25.26
N ALA A 320 -12.39 -23.62 24.98
CA ALA A 320 -13.31 -23.66 23.83
C ALA A 320 -12.79 -23.35 22.41
N ASP A 321 -12.64 -24.43 21.63
CA ASP A 321 -12.62 -24.44 20.17
C ASP A 321 -13.94 -23.93 19.56
N ILE A 322 -13.83 -23.04 18.58
CA ILE A 322 -14.87 -22.77 17.58
C ILE A 322 -14.23 -23.07 16.21
N PRO A 323 -14.73 -24.03 15.42
CA PRO A 323 -14.14 -24.35 14.13
C PRO A 323 -14.53 -23.31 13.08
N ILE A 324 -13.53 -22.69 12.46
CA ILE A 324 -13.68 -21.97 11.20
C ILE A 324 -13.53 -23.01 10.08
N THR A 325 -14.64 -23.35 9.46
CA THR A 325 -14.68 -24.23 8.29
C THR A 325 -14.22 -23.45 7.05
N LEU A 326 -13.32 -24.09 6.29
CA LEU A 326 -12.78 -23.67 4.99
C LEU A 326 -13.84 -23.54 3.90
#